data_AF-A0A067G7S4-F1
#
_entry.id   AF-A0A067G7S4-F1
#
_cell.length_a   1.000
_cell.length_b   1.000
_cell.length_c   1.000
_cell.angle_alpha   90.00
_cell.angle_beta   90.00
_cell.angle_gamma   90.00
#
_symmetry.space_group_name_H-M   'P 1'
#
loop_
_entity.id
_entity.type
_entity.pdbx_description
1 polymer ?
#
loop_
_entity_poly.entity_id
_entity_poly.type
_entity_poly.pdbx_seq_one_letter_code
_entity_poly.pdbx_strand_id
1 'polypeptide(L)'
;KELEFLESNNIPDIIQWSSKIFRLQDDLGTSTDELKRGDVWKSIQCYMHETGVSEELAREHIKDLMRQMWKKVNAYRANKDSPLSQTTADFMLNLVRASHFMYLHGDGHGVQNQETMDVAFTLLFRPIPLEDEDMVFTPSLGTKG
;
A
#
# COMPACT_ATOMS: atom_id res chain seq x y z
N LYS A 1 11.13 20.03 15.75
CA LYS A 1 10.01 20.51 14.92
C LYS A 1 9.14 19.38 14.41
N GLU A 2 9.62 18.51 13.52
CA GLU A 2 8.79 17.41 13.00
C GLU A 2 8.53 16.30 14.03
N LEU A 3 9.58 15.80 14.70
CA LEU A 3 9.44 14.86 15.84
C LEU A 3 8.52 15.42 16.93
N GLU A 4 8.72 16.66 17.37
CA GLU A 4 7.85 17.32 18.36
C GLU A 4 6.39 17.43 17.88
N PHE A 5 6.15 17.62 16.58
CA PHE A 5 4.80 17.65 16.01
C PHE A 5 4.16 16.26 16.01
N LEU A 6 4.94 15.21 15.73
CA LEU A 6 4.53 13.81 15.82
C LEU A 6 4.28 13.36 17.27
N GLU A 7 5.08 13.83 18.21
CA GLU A 7 5.01 13.52 19.64
C GLU A 7 4.00 14.38 20.40
N SER A 8 3.47 15.42 19.75
CA SER A 8 2.37 16.20 20.32
C SER A 8 1.15 15.30 20.54
N ASN A 9 0.34 15.58 21.56
CA ASN A 9 -0.87 14.80 21.88
C ASN A 9 -1.95 14.80 20.77
N ASN A 10 -1.64 15.34 19.59
CA ASN A 10 -2.53 15.33 18.43
C ASN A 10 -1.85 14.60 17.26
N ILE A 11 -2.31 13.38 16.96
CA ILE A 11 -1.81 12.60 15.83
C ILE A 11 -2.11 13.37 14.54
N PRO A 12 -1.11 13.66 13.69
CA PRO A 12 -1.34 14.40 12.45
C PRO A 12 -2.37 13.75 11.53
N ASP A 13 -3.17 14.59 10.90
CA ASP A 13 -4.29 14.17 10.04
C ASP A 13 -3.86 13.18 8.94
N ILE A 14 -2.75 13.43 8.25
CA ILE A 14 -2.26 12.53 7.19
C ILE A 14 -1.92 11.14 7.75
N ILE A 15 -1.41 11.06 8.98
CA ILE A 15 -1.12 9.80 9.65
C ILE A 15 -2.43 9.07 9.94
N GLN A 16 -3.41 9.77 10.51
CA GLN A 16 -4.72 9.18 10.79
C GLN A 16 -5.43 8.68 9.52
N TRP A 17 -5.47 9.48 8.46
CA TRP A 17 -6.15 9.09 7.21
C TRP A 17 -5.45 7.90 6.54
N SER A 18 -4.12 7.92 6.48
CA SER A 18 -3.35 6.85 5.87
C SER A 18 -3.46 5.54 6.66
N SER A 19 -3.38 5.60 7.99
CA SER A 19 -3.57 4.44 8.87
C SER A 19 -4.99 3.88 8.79
N LYS A 20 -6.00 4.75 8.66
CA LYS A 20 -7.39 4.31 8.43
C LYS A 20 -7.54 3.60 7.09
N ILE A 21 -6.96 4.13 6.00
CA ILE A 21 -6.99 3.45 4.70
C ILE A 21 -6.28 2.10 4.79
N PHE A 22 -5.08 2.06 5.40
CA PHE A 22 -4.34 0.81 5.62
C PHE A 22 -5.23 -0.23 6.31
N ARG A 23 -5.91 0.17 7.39
CA ARG A 23 -6.77 -0.72 8.16
C ARG A 23 -7.99 -1.21 7.39
N LEU A 24 -8.69 -0.32 6.71
CA LEU A 24 -9.86 -0.70 5.91
C LEU A 24 -9.49 -1.59 4.72
N GLN A 25 -8.31 -1.40 4.15
CA GLN A 25 -7.81 -2.21 3.03
C GLN A 25 -7.46 -3.63 3.49
N ASP A 26 -6.82 -3.77 4.66
CA ASP A 26 -6.59 -5.05 5.32
C ASP A 26 -7.92 -5.76 5.63
N ASP A 27 -8.83 -5.09 6.34
CA ASP A 27 -10.14 -5.66 6.69
C ASP A 27 -10.91 -6.14 5.44
N LEU A 28 -10.85 -5.40 4.32
CA LEU A 28 -11.47 -5.82 3.06
C LEU A 28 -10.86 -7.11 2.49
N GLY A 29 -9.55 -7.29 2.63
CA GLY A 29 -8.81 -8.45 2.11
C GLY A 29 -8.86 -9.67 3.03
N THR A 30 -9.09 -9.49 4.34
CA THR A 30 -8.91 -10.55 5.34
C THR A 30 -10.19 -10.97 6.06
N SER A 31 -11.22 -10.12 6.13
CA SER A 31 -12.34 -10.31 7.07
C SER A 31 -13.05 -11.65 6.95
N THR A 32 -13.21 -12.16 5.73
CA THR A 32 -13.93 -13.41 5.47
C THR A 32 -13.19 -14.60 6.09
N ASP A 33 -11.88 -14.67 5.97
CA ASP A 33 -11.09 -15.77 6.51
C ASP A 33 -10.81 -15.60 8.00
N GLU A 34 -10.66 -14.35 8.47
CA GLU A 34 -10.58 -14.04 9.90
C GLU A 34 -11.83 -14.49 10.66
N LEU A 35 -13.02 -14.19 10.13
CA LEU A 35 -14.28 -14.65 10.74
C LEU A 35 -14.40 -16.18 10.78
N LYS A 36 -13.98 -16.89 9.73
CA LYS A 36 -14.00 -18.36 9.72
C LYS A 36 -13.13 -18.96 10.82
N ARG A 37 -12.04 -18.28 11.20
CA ARG A 37 -11.15 -18.68 12.30
C ARG A 37 -11.72 -18.34 13.68
N GLY A 38 -12.86 -17.65 13.76
CA GLY A 38 -13.45 -17.19 15.01
C GLY A 38 -12.83 -15.91 15.57
N ASP A 39 -12.19 -15.10 14.70
CA ASP A 39 -11.63 -13.80 15.09
C ASP A 39 -12.75 -12.77 15.36
N VAL A 40 -12.36 -11.65 15.96
CA VAL A 40 -13.24 -10.51 16.25
C VAL A 40 -13.74 -9.83 14.97
N TRP A 41 -14.80 -9.06 15.11
CA TRP A 41 -15.39 -8.30 14.00
C TRP A 41 -14.43 -7.26 13.43
N LYS A 42 -14.43 -7.16 12.10
CA LYS A 42 -13.71 -6.14 11.33
C LYS A 42 -14.66 -5.02 10.93
N SER A 43 -14.15 -3.97 10.28
CA SER A 43 -14.96 -2.79 9.93
C SER A 43 -16.24 -3.12 9.16
N ILE A 44 -16.22 -4.18 8.33
CA ILE A 44 -17.36 -4.63 7.54
C ILE A 44 -18.48 -5.15 8.44
N GLN A 45 -18.16 -6.03 9.39
CA GLN A 45 -19.16 -6.59 10.30
C GLN A 45 -19.67 -5.55 11.28
N CYS A 46 -18.80 -4.67 11.78
CA CYS A 46 -19.22 -3.54 12.62
C CYS A 46 -20.26 -2.68 11.90
N TYR A 47 -20.00 -2.31 10.63
CA TYR A 47 -20.93 -1.48 9.86
C TYR A 47 -22.24 -2.20 9.54
N MET A 48 -22.19 -3.48 9.17
CA MET A 48 -23.40 -4.31 8.98
C MET A 48 -24.25 -4.35 10.25
N HIS A 49 -23.63 -4.53 11.41
CA HIS A 49 -24.33 -4.57 12.69
C HIS A 49 -24.94 -3.21 13.07
N GLU A 50 -24.22 -2.12 12.85
CA GLU A 50 -24.69 -0.76 13.19
C GLU A 50 -25.84 -0.28 12.31
N THR A 51 -25.91 -0.73 11.05
CA THR A 51 -26.84 -0.19 10.05
C THR A 51 -27.85 -1.19 9.51
N GLY A 52 -27.65 -2.49 9.76
CA GLY A 52 -28.52 -3.57 9.26
C GLY A 52 -28.40 -3.84 7.76
N VAL A 53 -27.40 -3.29 7.08
CA VAL A 53 -27.19 -3.48 5.62
C VAL A 53 -26.52 -4.82 5.31
N SER A 54 -26.57 -5.22 4.03
CA SER A 54 -25.89 -6.42 3.55
C SER A 54 -24.37 -6.26 3.56
N GLU A 55 -23.64 -7.38 3.48
CA GLU A 55 -22.17 -7.35 3.42
C GLU A 55 -21.67 -6.61 2.17
N GLU A 56 -22.35 -6.76 1.04
CA GLU A 56 -22.00 -6.08 -0.21
C GLU A 56 -22.07 -4.56 -0.04
N LEU A 57 -23.18 -4.05 0.52
CA LEU A 57 -23.36 -2.62 0.79
C LEU A 57 -22.36 -2.11 1.83
N ALA A 58 -22.05 -2.92 2.85
CA ALA A 58 -21.03 -2.57 3.83
C ALA A 58 -19.64 -2.44 3.19
N ARG A 59 -19.25 -3.40 2.35
CA ARG A 59 -17.97 -3.36 1.62
C ARG A 59 -17.91 -2.17 0.66
N GLU A 60 -18.99 -1.83 -0.03
CA GLU A 60 -19.06 -0.63 -0.86
C GLU A 60 -18.90 0.64 -0.04
N HIS A 61 -19.57 0.75 1.11
CA HIS A 61 -19.41 1.87 2.04
C HIS A 61 -17.96 2.04 2.50
N ILE A 62 -17.30 0.94 2.90
CA ILE A 62 -15.88 0.96 3.30
C ILE A 62 -14.99 1.44 2.15
N LYS A 63 -15.23 0.99 0.91
CA LYS A 63 -14.50 1.47 -0.28
C LYS A 63 -14.70 2.97 -0.52
N ASP A 64 -15.91 3.48 -0.32
CA ASP A 64 -16.19 4.91 -0.45
C ASP A 64 -15.50 5.75 0.63
N LEU A 65 -15.50 5.28 1.88
CA LEU A 65 -14.73 5.92 2.95
C LEU A 65 -13.23 6.00 2.59
N MET A 66 -12.66 4.91 2.08
CA MET A 66 -11.26 4.91 1.62
C MET A 66 -11.03 5.91 0.48
N ARG A 67 -11.91 5.97 -0.52
CA ARG A 67 -11.80 6.95 -1.63
C ARG A 67 -11.82 8.39 -1.12
N GLN A 68 -12.65 8.69 -0.12
CA GLN A 68 -12.71 10.02 0.50
C GLN A 68 -11.41 10.34 1.25
N MET A 69 -10.86 9.39 2.02
CA MET A 69 -9.59 9.58 2.72
C MET A 69 -8.40 9.72 1.77
N TRP A 70 -8.39 8.97 0.66
CA TRP A 70 -7.39 9.11 -0.40
C TRP A 70 -7.33 10.53 -0.96
N LYS A 71 -8.48 11.17 -1.18
CA LYS A 71 -8.54 12.58 -1.61
C LYS A 71 -7.87 13.51 -0.59
N LYS A 72 -8.07 13.26 0.71
CA LYS A 72 -7.44 14.04 1.79
C LYS A 72 -5.92 13.86 1.84
N VAL A 73 -5.43 12.62 1.73
CA VAL A 73 -3.99 12.31 1.66
C VAL A 73 -3.35 13.00 0.46
N ASN A 74 -3.97 12.92 -0.72
CA ASN A 74 -3.47 13.57 -1.93
C ASN A 74 -3.45 15.10 -1.80
N ALA A 75 -4.51 15.70 -1.23
CA ALA A 75 -4.56 17.14 -0.99
C ALA A 75 -3.49 17.60 0.01
N TYR A 76 -3.27 16.84 1.09
CA TYR A 76 -2.22 17.12 2.07
C TYR A 76 -0.84 17.08 1.43
N ARG A 77 -0.55 16.05 0.63
CA ARG A 77 0.72 15.93 -0.08
C ARG A 77 0.97 17.09 -1.05
N ALA A 78 -0.08 17.56 -1.74
CA ALA A 78 0.00 18.70 -2.64
C ALA A 78 0.22 20.04 -1.92
N ASN A 79 -0.07 20.11 -0.61
CA ASN A 79 0.11 21.31 0.18
C ASN A 79 1.59 21.51 0.57
N LYS A 80 2.20 22.60 0.09
CA LYS A 80 3.60 22.95 0.41
C LYS A 80 3.78 23.64 1.76
N ASP A 81 2.70 24.15 2.34
CA ASP A 81 2.70 24.87 3.62
C ASP A 81 2.40 23.93 4.81
N SER A 82 2.47 22.62 4.58
CA SER A 82 2.24 21.60 5.59
C SER A 82 3.34 21.62 6.68
N PRO A 83 2.99 21.39 7.96
CA PRO A 83 3.98 21.32 9.04
C PRO A 83 4.87 20.07 8.98
N LEU A 84 4.44 19.02 8.27
CA LEU A 84 5.25 17.82 8.05
C LEU A 84 6.08 17.94 6.78
N SER A 85 7.24 17.29 6.76
CA SER A 85 8.09 17.24 5.57
C SER A 85 7.40 16.51 4.42
N GLN A 86 7.81 16.84 3.18
CA GLN A 86 7.37 16.09 2.00
C GLN A 86 7.80 14.63 2.05
N THR A 87 8.96 14.33 2.66
CA THR A 87 9.40 12.96 2.91
C THR A 87 8.40 12.18 3.76
N THR A 88 7.90 12.78 4.85
CA THR A 88 6.86 12.16 5.68
C THR A 88 5.56 11.99 4.91
N ALA A 89 5.14 12.97 4.11
CA ALA A 89 3.94 12.84 3.29
C ALA A 89 4.06 11.72 2.25
N ASP A 90 5.22 11.60 1.59
CA ASP A 90 5.52 10.54 0.63
C ASP A 90 5.57 9.16 1.31
N PHE A 91 6.15 9.07 2.52
CA PHE A 91 6.15 7.85 3.30
C PHE A 91 4.73 7.38 3.62
N MET A 92 3.86 8.30 4.09
CA MET A 92 2.46 7.98 4.38
C MET A 92 1.69 7.58 3.12
N LEU A 93 1.94 8.25 1.98
CA LEU A 93 1.37 7.84 0.70
C LEU A 93 1.82 6.43 0.29
N ASN A 94 3.10 6.11 0.48
CA ASN A 94 3.64 4.79 0.18
C ASN A 94 3.09 3.70 1.11
N LEU A 95 2.79 4.01 2.37
CA LEU A 95 2.07 3.10 3.27
C LEU A 95 0.69 2.75 2.69
N VAL A 96 -0.06 3.75 2.23
CA VAL A 96 -1.37 3.54 1.60
C VAL A 96 -1.24 2.72 0.31
N ARG A 97 -0.25 3.00 -0.53
CA ARG A 97 -0.01 2.21 -1.75
C ARG A 97 0.39 0.77 -1.45
N ALA A 98 1.23 0.58 -0.43
CA ALA A 98 1.64 -0.74 0.02
C ALA A 98 0.44 -1.54 0.53
N SER A 99 -0.48 -0.95 1.30
CA SER A 99 -1.69 -1.67 1.73
C SER A 99 -2.54 -2.12 0.56
N HIS A 100 -2.71 -1.26 -0.46
CA HIS A 100 -3.42 -1.64 -1.69
C HIS A 100 -2.74 -2.82 -2.37
N PHE A 101 -1.42 -2.77 -2.54
CA PHE A 101 -0.65 -3.87 -3.13
C PHE A 101 -0.78 -5.18 -2.35
N MET A 102 -0.66 -5.11 -1.01
CA MET A 102 -0.71 -6.30 -0.15
C MET A 102 -2.09 -6.96 -0.13
N TYR A 103 -3.17 -6.19 -0.21
CA TYR A 103 -4.53 -6.71 -0.03
C TYR A 103 -5.42 -6.64 -1.27
N LEU A 104 -4.86 -6.39 -2.46
CA LEU A 104 -5.63 -6.25 -3.70
C LEU A 104 -6.44 -7.51 -4.03
N HIS A 105 -5.85 -8.69 -3.77
CA HIS A 105 -6.38 -10.00 -4.14
C HIS A 105 -6.68 -10.90 -2.92
N GLY A 106 -6.94 -10.31 -1.76
CA GLY A 106 -7.16 -11.02 -0.49
C GLY A 106 -5.99 -10.83 0.48
N ASP A 107 -5.74 -11.77 1.37
CA ASP A 107 -4.66 -11.67 2.36
C ASP A 107 -3.28 -11.96 1.73
N GLY A 108 -2.63 -10.95 1.16
CA GLY A 108 -1.26 -11.08 0.63
C GLY A 108 -0.15 -10.93 1.68
N HIS A 109 -0.50 -10.70 2.96
CA HIS A 109 0.48 -10.49 4.03
C HIS A 109 0.54 -11.66 5.02
N GLY A 110 -0.60 -12.06 5.57
CA GLY A 110 -0.74 -13.11 6.58
C GLY A 110 -0.81 -14.52 6.01
N VAL A 111 -1.20 -14.65 4.74
CA VAL A 111 -1.17 -15.92 4.00
C VAL A 111 -0.03 -15.90 3.00
N GLN A 112 0.60 -17.06 2.77
CA GLN A 112 1.50 -17.23 1.63
C GLN A 112 0.70 -17.15 0.32
N ASN A 113 0.32 -15.94 -0.06
CA ASN A 113 -0.31 -15.68 -1.34
C ASN A 113 0.78 -15.68 -2.43
N GLN A 114 0.68 -16.63 -3.35
CA GLN A 114 1.67 -16.81 -4.40
C GLN A 114 1.83 -15.54 -5.27
N GLU A 115 0.75 -14.82 -5.55
CA GLU A 115 0.78 -13.66 -6.45
C GLU A 115 1.57 -12.47 -5.86
N THR A 116 1.22 -12.05 -4.63
CA THR A 116 1.93 -10.96 -3.95
C THR A 116 3.41 -11.31 -3.72
N MET A 117 3.68 -12.58 -3.38
CA MET A 117 5.04 -13.09 -3.19
C MET A 117 5.85 -13.15 -4.49
N ASP A 118 5.23 -13.53 -5.62
CA ASP A 118 5.90 -13.59 -6.93
C ASP A 118 6.31 -12.20 -7.42
N VAL A 119 5.44 -11.20 -7.21
CA VAL A 119 5.75 -9.81 -7.54
C VAL A 119 6.87 -9.28 -6.63
N ALA A 120 6.75 -9.48 -5.31
CA ALA A 120 7.80 -9.07 -4.37
C ALA A 120 9.14 -9.75 -4.69
N PHE A 121 9.12 -11.04 -5.04
CA PHE A 121 10.31 -11.78 -5.38
C PHE A 121 10.98 -11.22 -6.64
N THR A 122 10.19 -10.94 -7.67
CA THR A 122 10.70 -10.37 -8.93
C THR A 122 11.26 -8.97 -8.71
N LEU A 123 10.61 -8.12 -7.91
CA LEU A 123 11.06 -6.75 -7.65
C LEU A 123 12.33 -6.68 -6.80
N LEU A 124 12.52 -7.59 -5.84
CA LEU A 124 13.59 -7.50 -4.84
C LEU A 124 14.79 -8.41 -5.15
N PHE A 125 14.57 -9.55 -5.81
CA PHE A 125 15.60 -10.58 -5.99
C PHE A 125 15.91 -10.90 -7.45
N ARG A 126 15.07 -10.48 -8.41
CA ARG A 126 15.38 -10.66 -9.83
C ARG A 126 15.93 -9.35 -10.41
N PRO A 127 17.23 -9.26 -10.71
CA PRO A 127 17.78 -8.08 -11.37
C PRO A 127 17.18 -7.92 -12.76
N ILE A 128 17.04 -6.67 -13.21
CA ILE A 128 16.67 -6.37 -14.60
C ILE A 128 17.83 -6.86 -15.50
N PRO A 129 17.56 -7.70 -16.51
CA PRO A 129 18.59 -8.10 -17.46
C PRO A 129 19.17 -6.86 -18.15
N LEU A 130 20.49 -6.75 -18.18
CA LEU A 130 21.15 -5.77 -19.03
C LEU A 130 21.23 -6.40 -20.43
N GLU A 131 20.86 -5.65 -21.46
CA GLU A 131 21.20 -6.03 -22.82
C GLU A 131 22.73 -5.95 -22.94
N ASP A 132 23.39 -7.04 -23.34
CA ASP A 132 24.82 -7.02 -23.65
C ASP A 132 25.00 -6.08 -24.84
N GLU A 133 25.46 -4.84 -24.60
CA GLU A 133 26.01 -4.03 -25.69
C GLU A 133 27.21 -4.77 -26.25
N ASP A 134 27.04 -5.26 -27.47
CA ASP A 134 28.01 -5.99 -28.27
C ASP A 134 29.46 -5.50 -28.04
N MET A 135 30.24 -6.26 -27.25
CA MET A 135 31.69 -6.29 -27.42
C MET A 135 32.00 -6.95 -28.77
N VAL A 136 31.83 -6.20 -29.86
CA VAL A 136 32.41 -6.56 -31.15
C VAL A 136 33.93 -6.43 -31.03
N PHE A 137 34.57 -7.50 -30.58
CA PHE A 137 36.01 -7.67 -30.78
C PHE A 137 36.23 -7.85 -32.29
N THR A 138 36.49 -6.75 -32.99
CA THR A 138 36.99 -6.86 -34.37
C THR A 138 38.40 -7.46 -34.31
N PRO A 139 38.68 -8.60 -34.97
CA PRO A 139 40.05 -9.07 -35.09
C PRO A 139 40.79 -8.10 -36.01
N SER A 140 41.84 -7.47 -35.50
CA SER A 140 42.77 -6.66 -36.30
C SER A 140 43.29 -7.52 -37.47
N LEU A 141 43.05 -7.09 -38.71
CA LEU A 141 43.70 -7.69 -39.86
C LEU A 141 45.22 -7.49 -39.74
N GLY A 142 45.93 -8.57 -39.43
CA GLY A 142 47.38 -8.63 -39.61
C GLY A 142 47.72 -8.47 -41.08
N THR A 143 48.42 -7.39 -41.41
CA THR A 143 49.08 -7.21 -42.70
C THR A 143 50.20 -8.24 -42.83
N LYS A 144 50.10 -9.12 -43.83
CA LYS A 144 51.25 -9.83 -44.36
C LYS A 144 52.03 -8.85 -45.25
N GLY A 145 53.28 -8.61 -44.88
CA GLY A 145 54.34 -7.97 -45.67
C GLY A 145 55.66 -8.56 -45.23
#